data_AF-A0A3N5Q4D1-F1
#
_entry.id   AF-A0A3N5Q4D1-F1
#
_cell.length_a   1.000
_cell.length_b   1.000
_cell.length_c   1.000
_cell.angle_alpha   90.00
_cell.angle_beta   90.00
_cell.angle_gamma   90.00
#
_symmetry.space_group_name_H-M   'P 1'
#
loop_
_entity.id
_entity.type
_entity.pdbx_description
1 polymer ?
#
loop_
_entity_poly.entity_id
_entity_poly.type
_entity_poly.pdbx_seq_one_letter_code
_entity_poly.pdbx_strand_id
1 'polypeptide(L)'
;MILKFFFILITLLITLNAQQEEKVVVKIGSYKIYESEFRERFDFSVHPKLLQSVDKSEAKLEFLKQLIAEKLLSLHAKEKGYDTMKVFSDIISPLEDMFVRDQLYTNEIKNKVKYSPEDISEGLERIKNILKVKFLYSEDKKELEDIYLYLKSGSSFDSILTSRIESSDQE
;
A
#
# COMPACT_ATOMS: atom_id res chain seq x y z
N MET A 1 10.71 45.86 11.06
CA MET A 1 9.94 45.41 9.88
C MET A 1 10.84 45.03 8.70
N ILE A 2 11.82 45.86 8.36
CA ILE A 2 12.78 45.63 7.26
C ILE A 2 13.59 44.34 7.39
N LEU A 3 14.04 43.98 8.60
CA LEU A 3 14.82 42.75 8.84
C LEU A 3 14.01 41.46 8.59
N LYS A 4 12.69 41.47 8.86
CA LYS A 4 11.80 40.33 8.56
C LYS A 4 11.58 40.18 7.05
N PHE A 5 11.50 41.30 6.34
CA PHE A 5 11.36 41.30 4.88
C PHE A 5 12.62 40.75 4.19
N PHE A 6 13.79 41.08 4.72
CA PHE A 6 15.07 40.55 4.23
C PHE A 6 15.20 39.03 4.46
N PHE A 7 14.70 38.52 5.60
CA PHE A 7 14.69 37.09 5.90
C PHE A 7 13.71 36.30 5.00
N ILE A 8 12.55 36.89 4.69
CA ILE A 8 11.58 36.33 3.72
C ILE A 8 12.17 36.34 2.30
N LEU A 9 12.90 37.39 1.92
CA LEU A 9 13.54 37.48 0.60
C LEU A 9 14.67 36.44 0.43
N ILE A 10 15.47 36.23 1.48
CA ILE A 10 16.54 35.22 1.49
C ILE A 10 15.98 33.80 1.42
N THR A 11 14.92 33.50 2.18
CA THR A 11 14.29 32.18 2.14
C THR A 11 13.66 31.89 0.76
N LEU A 12 13.08 32.90 0.11
CA LEU A 12 12.56 32.78 -1.25
C LEU A 12 13.66 32.51 -2.29
N LEU A 13 14.81 33.19 -2.19
CA LEU A 13 15.97 32.99 -3.09
C LEU A 13 16.64 31.61 -2.96
N ILE A 14 16.61 31.02 -1.76
CA ILE A 14 17.13 29.66 -1.53
C ILE A 14 16.20 28.61 -2.15
N THR A 15 14.87 28.79 -2.07
CA THR A 15 13.92 27.84 -2.68
C THR A 15 13.97 27.81 -4.20
N LEU A 16 14.32 28.92 -4.86
CA LEU A 16 14.45 29.01 -6.32
C LEU A 16 15.68 28.24 -6.86
N ASN A 17 16.74 28.06 -6.05
CA ASN A 17 17.96 27.33 -6.43
C ASN A 17 17.93 25.84 -6.08
N ALA A 18 16.87 25.34 -5.45
CA ALA A 18 16.74 23.92 -5.08
C ALA A 18 16.26 23.03 -6.24
N GLN A 19 15.93 23.61 -7.39
CA GLN A 19 15.55 22.85 -8.58
C GLN A 19 16.82 22.37 -9.30
N GLN A 20 17.43 21.33 -8.75
CA GLN A 20 18.59 20.67 -9.32
C GLN A 20 18.24 20.21 -10.74
N GLU A 21 18.98 20.67 -11.75
CA GLU A 21 18.75 20.27 -13.14
C GLU A 21 18.82 18.75 -13.24
N GLU A 22 17.72 18.16 -13.71
CA GLU A 22 17.58 16.72 -13.77
C GLU A 22 18.47 16.16 -14.88
N LYS A 23 19.41 15.30 -14.49
CA LYS A 23 20.38 14.73 -15.42
C LYS A 23 19.70 13.77 -16.38
N VAL A 24 19.87 14.00 -17.68
CA VAL A 24 19.42 13.07 -18.73
C VAL A 24 20.40 11.91 -18.82
N VAL A 25 19.89 10.69 -18.70
CA VAL A 25 20.68 9.45 -18.84
C VAL A 25 20.72 9.03 -20.31
N VAL A 26 19.59 9.05 -20.99
CA VAL A 26 19.45 8.67 -22.41
C VAL A 26 18.35 9.50 -23.09
N LYS A 27 18.50 9.74 -24.40
CA LYS A 27 17.48 10.34 -25.26
C LYS A 27 16.97 9.33 -26.29
N ILE A 28 15.66 9.18 -26.41
CA ILE A 28 14.96 8.30 -27.36
C ILE A 28 14.04 9.17 -28.22
N GLY A 29 14.50 9.56 -29.41
CA GLY A 29 13.76 10.50 -30.25
C GLY A 29 13.50 11.83 -29.51
N SER A 30 12.23 12.15 -29.25
CA SER A 30 11.81 13.31 -28.45
C SER A 30 11.76 13.03 -26.94
N TYR A 31 11.71 11.77 -26.52
CA TYR A 31 11.66 11.38 -25.12
C TYR A 31 13.05 11.38 -24.47
N LYS A 32 13.12 11.69 -23.18
CA LYS A 32 14.35 11.67 -22.39
C LYS A 32 14.11 10.81 -21.15
N ILE A 33 14.98 9.83 -20.93
CA ILE A 33 15.05 9.09 -19.67
C ILE A 33 15.97 9.90 -18.75
N TYR A 34 15.42 10.34 -17.63
CA TYR A 34 16.14 11.07 -16.61
C TYR A 34 16.71 10.16 -15.52
N GLU A 35 17.64 10.68 -14.73
CA GLU A 35 18.25 9.93 -13.62
C GLU A 35 17.23 9.50 -12.58
N SER A 36 16.22 10.33 -12.28
CA SER A 36 15.19 10.00 -11.29
C SER A 36 14.38 8.77 -11.72
N GLU A 37 13.89 8.77 -12.96
CA GLU A 37 13.16 7.66 -13.56
C GLU A 37 14.03 6.39 -13.56
N PHE A 38 15.28 6.50 -14.03
CA PHE A 38 16.18 5.35 -14.03
C PHE A 38 16.38 4.79 -12.61
N ARG A 39 16.62 5.65 -11.63
CA ARG A 39 16.88 5.26 -10.24
C ARG A 39 15.65 4.61 -9.61
N GLU A 40 14.50 5.27 -9.68
CA GLU A 40 13.24 4.74 -9.16
C GLU A 40 12.94 3.37 -9.76
N ARG A 41 12.97 3.27 -11.09
CA ARG A 41 12.66 2.04 -11.80
C ARG A 41 13.68 0.95 -11.52
N PHE A 42 14.97 1.29 -11.38
CA PHE A 42 16.01 0.34 -11.03
C PHE A 42 15.84 -0.15 -9.59
N ASP A 43 15.62 0.74 -8.63
CA ASP A 43 15.52 0.39 -7.21
C ASP A 43 14.29 -0.48 -6.90
N PHE A 44 13.19 -0.32 -7.66
CA PHE A 44 11.97 -1.13 -7.53
C PHE A 44 11.91 -2.34 -8.47
N SER A 45 12.95 -2.60 -9.26
CA SER A 45 13.04 -3.79 -10.11
C SER A 45 13.91 -4.87 -9.48
N VAL A 46 13.58 -6.14 -9.74
CA VAL A 46 14.41 -7.26 -9.32
C VAL A 46 15.55 -7.43 -10.31
N HIS A 47 16.79 -7.44 -9.79
CA HIS A 47 18.00 -7.65 -10.60
C HIS A 47 18.76 -8.89 -10.10
N PRO A 48 18.52 -10.07 -10.67
CA PRO A 48 19.16 -11.31 -10.21
C PRO A 48 20.70 -11.23 -10.18
N LYS A 49 21.30 -10.47 -11.12
CA LYS A 49 22.75 -10.26 -11.18
C LYS A 49 23.32 -9.44 -10.03
N LEU A 50 22.53 -8.54 -9.41
CA LEU A 50 22.99 -7.76 -8.24
C LEU A 50 23.22 -8.64 -7.00
N LEU A 51 22.64 -9.84 -6.96
CA LEU A 51 22.88 -10.80 -5.89
C LEU A 51 24.22 -11.53 -6.04
N GLN A 52 24.85 -11.45 -7.22
CA GLN A 52 26.00 -12.28 -7.59
C GLN A 52 27.29 -11.48 -7.84
N SER A 53 27.23 -10.15 -7.99
CA SER A 53 28.40 -9.32 -8.29
C SER A 53 28.52 -8.09 -7.38
N VAL A 54 29.77 -7.74 -7.03
CA VAL A 54 30.10 -6.49 -6.32
C VAL A 54 30.00 -5.29 -7.26
N ASP A 55 30.31 -5.47 -8.55
CA ASP A 55 30.13 -4.45 -9.57
C ASP A 55 28.69 -4.40 -10.07
N LYS A 56 28.04 -3.26 -9.85
CA LYS A 56 26.66 -2.99 -10.25
C LYS A 56 26.56 -2.36 -11.65
N SER A 57 27.68 -2.02 -12.27
CA SER A 57 27.73 -1.26 -13.52
C SER A 57 27.13 -2.03 -14.69
N GLU A 58 27.41 -3.33 -14.78
CA GLU A 58 26.82 -4.21 -15.81
C GLU A 58 25.30 -4.32 -15.64
N ALA A 59 24.83 -4.58 -14.41
CA ALA A 59 23.39 -4.67 -14.12
C ALA A 59 22.65 -3.37 -14.45
N LYS A 60 23.24 -2.21 -14.12
CA LYS A 60 22.69 -0.89 -14.48
C LYS A 60 22.63 -0.69 -15.99
N LEU A 61 23.66 -1.10 -16.72
CA LEU A 61 23.69 -0.98 -18.17
C LEU A 61 22.65 -1.90 -18.85
N GLU A 62 22.50 -3.13 -18.36
CA GLU A 62 21.48 -4.05 -18.86
C GLU A 62 20.07 -3.55 -18.57
N PHE A 63 19.81 -3.09 -17.36
CA PHE A 63 18.52 -2.50 -17.02
C PHE A 63 18.23 -1.26 -17.87
N LEU A 64 19.22 -0.39 -18.11
CA LEU A 64 19.05 0.77 -18.97
C LEU A 64 18.63 0.36 -20.39
N LYS A 65 19.22 -0.71 -20.95
CA LYS A 65 18.82 -1.25 -22.25
C LYS A 65 17.38 -1.77 -22.24
N GLN A 66 16.96 -2.46 -21.18
CA GLN A 66 15.57 -2.92 -21.01
C GLN A 66 14.60 -1.74 -20.95
N LEU A 67 14.91 -0.72 -20.14
CA LEU A 67 14.10 0.48 -20.01
C LEU A 67 13.97 1.20 -21.36
N ILE A 68 15.05 1.31 -22.13
CA ILE A 68 15.02 1.88 -23.49
C ILE A 68 14.09 1.06 -24.40
N ALA A 69 14.22 -0.26 -24.40
CA ALA A 69 13.40 -1.14 -25.23
C ALA A 69 11.91 -1.03 -24.88
N GLU A 70 11.57 -0.97 -23.59
CA GLU A 70 10.20 -0.76 -23.12
C GLU A 70 9.65 0.59 -23.59
N LYS A 71 10.44 1.67 -23.48
CA LYS A 71 10.01 3.00 -23.94
C LYS A 71 9.79 3.06 -25.44
N LEU A 72 10.66 2.43 -26.23
CA LEU A 72 10.47 2.31 -27.68
C LEU A 72 9.17 1.57 -28.00
N LEU A 73 8.89 0.47 -27.31
CA LEU A 73 7.65 -0.29 -27.49
C LEU A 73 6.42 0.53 -27.10
N SER A 74 6.46 1.23 -25.97
CA SER A 74 5.37 2.09 -25.49
C SER A 74 5.07 3.25 -26.44
N LEU A 75 6.11 3.93 -26.92
CA LEU A 75 5.96 5.01 -27.90
C LEU A 75 5.32 4.49 -29.20
N HIS A 76 5.77 3.33 -29.69
CA HIS A 76 5.20 2.72 -30.87
C HIS A 76 3.73 2.31 -30.67
N ALA A 77 3.40 1.72 -29.52
CA ALA A 77 2.02 1.35 -29.18
C ALA A 77 1.10 2.58 -29.17
N LYS A 78 1.58 3.70 -28.63
CA LYS A 78 0.86 4.98 -28.64
C LYS A 78 0.69 5.54 -30.05
N GLU A 79 1.72 5.48 -30.90
CA GLU A 79 1.61 5.86 -32.32
C GLU A 79 0.57 5.01 -33.07
N LYS A 80 0.39 3.75 -32.67
CA LYS A 80 -0.64 2.84 -33.21
C LYS A 80 -2.01 2.99 -32.56
N GLY A 81 -2.16 3.84 -31.54
CA GLY A 81 -3.42 4.07 -30.83
C GLY A 81 -3.84 2.91 -29.93
N TYR A 82 -2.93 2.02 -29.54
CA TYR A 82 -3.25 0.85 -28.71
C TYR A 82 -3.70 1.25 -27.29
N ASP A 83 -3.26 2.42 -26.81
CA ASP A 83 -3.70 3.04 -25.56
C ASP A 83 -5.17 3.49 -25.57
N THR A 84 -5.80 3.57 -26.75
CA THR A 84 -7.22 3.94 -26.89
C THR A 84 -8.15 2.74 -27.13
N MET A 85 -7.59 1.54 -27.26
CA MET A 85 -8.38 0.34 -27.49
C MET A 85 -9.20 -0.02 -26.23
N LYS A 86 -10.42 -0.53 -26.43
CA LYS A 86 -11.28 -0.96 -25.32
C LYS A 86 -10.57 -1.94 -24.38
N VAL A 87 -9.80 -2.90 -24.92
CA VAL A 87 -9.03 -3.86 -24.12
C VAL A 87 -8.05 -3.19 -23.16
N PHE A 88 -7.45 -2.06 -23.55
CA PHE A 88 -6.55 -1.30 -22.70
C PHE A 88 -7.32 -0.57 -21.59
N SER A 89 -8.44 0.07 -21.94
CA SER A 89 -9.34 0.69 -20.94
C SER A 89 -9.88 -0.32 -19.92
N ASP A 90 -10.27 -1.52 -20.37
CA ASP A 90 -10.77 -2.59 -19.50
C ASP A 90 -9.71 -3.03 -18.47
N ILE A 91 -8.40 -2.87 -18.77
CA ILE A 91 -7.28 -3.18 -17.88
C ILE A 91 -6.94 -1.99 -16.97
N ILE A 92 -6.92 -0.77 -17.51
CA ILE A 92 -6.46 0.42 -16.78
C ILE A 92 -7.51 0.95 -15.81
N SER A 93 -8.79 0.97 -16.17
CA SER A 93 -9.83 1.56 -15.30
C SER A 93 -9.91 0.91 -13.92
N PRO A 94 -9.84 -0.44 -13.77
CA PRO A 94 -9.81 -1.06 -12.43
C PRO A 94 -8.57 -0.70 -11.62
N LEU A 95 -7.41 -0.49 -12.27
CA LEU A 95 -6.18 -0.07 -11.60
C LEU A 95 -6.30 1.37 -11.10
N GLU A 96 -6.82 2.28 -11.94
CA GLU A 96 -7.09 3.67 -11.56
C GLU A 96 -8.03 3.73 -10.36
N ASP A 97 -9.15 3.00 -10.40
CA ASP A 97 -10.11 2.92 -9.29
C ASP A 97 -9.45 2.42 -8.00
N MET A 98 -8.58 1.42 -8.10
CA MET A 98 -7.82 0.90 -6.96
C MET A 98 -6.93 1.97 -6.33
N PHE A 99 -6.15 2.69 -7.14
CA PHE A 99 -5.24 3.74 -6.65
C PHE A 99 -5.99 4.95 -6.08
N VAL A 100 -7.07 5.38 -6.74
CA VAL A 100 -7.90 6.49 -6.24
C VAL A 100 -8.55 6.11 -4.90
N ARG A 101 -9.07 4.90 -4.77
CA ARG A 101 -9.65 4.41 -3.51
C ARG A 101 -8.62 4.36 -2.39
N ASP A 102 -7.42 3.85 -2.66
CA ASP A 102 -6.35 3.78 -1.66
C ASP A 102 -5.90 5.17 -1.19
N GLN A 103 -5.76 6.10 -2.13
CA GLN A 103 -5.41 7.48 -1.81
C GLN A 103 -6.52 8.19 -1.02
N LEU A 104 -7.79 7.94 -1.37
CA LEU A 104 -8.93 8.45 -0.61
C LEU A 104 -8.95 7.90 0.81
N TYR A 105 -8.77 6.58 0.99
CA TYR A 105 -8.69 5.96 2.31
C TYR A 105 -7.54 6.52 3.14
N THR A 106 -6.37 6.71 2.51
CA THR A 106 -5.20 7.28 3.17
C THR A 106 -5.48 8.69 3.68
N ASN A 107 -6.06 9.55 2.84
CA ASN A 107 -6.33 10.94 3.20
C ASN A 107 -7.49 11.10 4.18
N GLU A 108 -8.57 10.36 3.97
CA GLU A 108 -9.81 10.55 4.72
C GLU A 108 -9.85 9.78 6.02
N ILE A 109 -9.16 8.64 6.09
CA ILE A 109 -9.17 7.75 7.25
C ILE A 109 -7.78 7.68 7.88
N LYS A 110 -6.81 7.06 7.19
CA LYS A 110 -5.51 6.68 7.78
C LYS A 110 -4.78 7.85 8.42
N ASN A 111 -4.68 8.98 7.73
CA ASN A 111 -3.98 10.17 8.20
C ASN A 111 -4.72 10.92 9.32
N LYS A 112 -6.01 10.62 9.54
CA LYS A 112 -6.84 11.22 10.59
C LYS A 112 -6.93 10.36 11.85
N VAL A 113 -6.55 9.09 11.77
CA VAL A 113 -6.47 8.20 12.95
C VAL A 113 -5.42 8.75 13.91
N LYS A 114 -5.81 8.93 15.17
CA LYS A 114 -4.92 9.27 16.27
C LYS A 114 -4.91 8.11 17.24
N TYR A 115 -3.72 7.71 17.65
CA TYR A 115 -3.50 6.71 18.70
C TYR A 115 -2.48 7.27 19.69
N SER A 116 -2.68 6.97 20.96
CA SER A 116 -1.73 7.32 22.02
C SER A 116 -0.66 6.24 22.18
N PRO A 117 0.45 6.52 22.87
CA PRO A 117 1.43 5.49 23.23
C PRO A 117 0.81 4.33 24.03
N GLU A 118 -0.21 4.62 24.85
CA GLU A 118 -0.96 3.62 25.62
C GLU A 118 -1.76 2.69 24.71
N ASP A 119 -2.42 3.21 23.66
CA ASP A 119 -3.14 2.40 22.68
C ASP A 119 -2.20 1.41 21.97
N ILE A 120 -0.98 1.86 21.64
CA ILE A 120 0.05 1.01 21.03
C ILE A 120 0.49 -0.08 22.01
N SER A 121 0.77 0.30 23.26
CA SER A 121 1.19 -0.63 24.31
C SER A 121 0.13 -1.71 24.56
N GLU A 122 -1.14 -1.31 24.68
CA GLU A 122 -2.25 -2.25 24.83
C GLU A 122 -2.38 -3.17 23.61
N GLY A 123 -2.28 -2.63 22.40
CA GLY A 123 -2.25 -3.42 21.17
C GLY A 123 -1.14 -4.47 21.17
N LEU A 124 0.06 -4.09 21.62
CA LEU A 124 1.21 -5.00 21.74
C LEU A 124 1.03 -6.07 22.82
N GLU A 125 0.32 -5.79 23.91
CA GLU A 125 -0.02 -6.82 24.90
C GLU A 125 -1.10 -7.77 24.37
N ARG A 126 -2.08 -7.27 23.61
CA ARG A 126 -3.15 -8.11 23.02
C ARG A 126 -2.59 -9.13 22.03
N ILE A 127 -1.63 -8.76 21.18
CA ILE A 127 -1.06 -9.70 20.17
C ILE A 127 -0.31 -10.88 20.79
N LYS A 128 0.14 -10.78 22.05
CA LYS A 128 0.84 -11.88 22.74
C LYS A 128 -0.09 -13.02 23.12
N ASN A 129 -1.41 -12.75 23.17
CA ASN A 129 -2.40 -13.69 23.63
C ASN A 129 -3.29 -14.14 22.47
N ILE A 130 -3.40 -15.45 22.26
CA ILE A 130 -4.37 -16.02 21.35
C ILE A 130 -5.59 -16.41 22.19
N LEU A 131 -6.69 -15.69 21.98
CA LEU A 131 -7.95 -16.02 22.64
C LEU A 131 -8.66 -17.12 21.84
N LYS A 132 -8.75 -18.33 22.41
CA LYS A 132 -9.63 -19.39 21.91
C LYS A 132 -10.97 -19.26 22.62
N VAL A 133 -11.97 -18.75 21.92
CA VAL A 133 -13.33 -18.56 22.43
C VAL A 133 -14.30 -19.45 21.68
N LYS A 134 -15.21 -20.05 22.44
CA LYS A 134 -16.40 -20.69 21.91
C LYS A 134 -17.59 -19.75 22.11
N PHE A 135 -18.57 -19.82 21.22
CA PHE A 135 -19.77 -18.99 21.24
C PHE A 135 -21.02 -19.85 21.10
N LEU A 136 -22.12 -19.33 21.64
CA LEU A 136 -23.48 -19.85 21.43
C LEU A 136 -24.23 -18.80 20.62
N TYR A 137 -24.95 -19.23 19.60
CA TYR A 137 -25.68 -18.34 18.70
C TYR A 137 -27.15 -18.73 18.60
N SER A 138 -28.03 -17.74 18.59
CA SER A 138 -29.44 -17.91 18.23
C SER A 138 -29.98 -16.62 17.63
N GLU A 139 -30.91 -16.75 16.69
CA GLU A 139 -31.71 -15.65 16.15
C GLU A 139 -32.87 -15.26 17.09
N ASP A 140 -33.27 -16.15 18.00
CA ASP A 140 -34.30 -15.87 19.01
C ASP A 140 -33.67 -15.30 20.29
N LYS A 141 -33.98 -14.02 20.54
CA LYS A 141 -33.54 -13.32 21.75
C LYS A 141 -33.97 -14.02 23.03
N LYS A 142 -35.18 -14.59 23.06
CA LYS A 142 -35.71 -15.26 24.26
C LYS A 142 -34.90 -16.52 24.59
N GLU A 143 -34.51 -17.27 23.56
CA GLU A 143 -33.64 -18.43 23.72
C GLU A 143 -32.28 -18.03 24.32
N LEU A 144 -31.66 -16.93 23.85
CA LEU A 144 -30.41 -16.43 24.41
C LEU A 144 -30.54 -15.97 25.87
N GLU A 145 -31.66 -15.34 26.21
CA GLU A 145 -31.95 -14.95 27.60
C GLU A 145 -32.08 -16.18 28.51
N ASP A 146 -32.78 -17.22 28.05
CA ASP A 146 -32.92 -18.48 28.78
C ASP A 146 -31.57 -19.20 28.94
N ILE A 147 -30.76 -19.29 27.87
CA ILE A 147 -29.40 -19.84 27.91
C ILE A 147 -28.53 -19.07 28.90
N TYR A 148 -28.60 -17.74 28.90
CA TYR A 148 -27.86 -16.90 29.82
C TYR A 148 -28.26 -17.17 31.28
N LEU A 149 -29.55 -17.36 31.56
CA LEU A 149 -30.03 -17.74 32.89
C LEU A 149 -29.53 -19.12 33.29
N TYR A 150 -29.52 -20.11 32.38
CA TYR A 150 -28.96 -21.43 32.65
C TYR A 150 -27.47 -21.36 32.99
N LEU A 151 -26.69 -20.60 32.24
CA LEU A 151 -25.27 -20.37 32.52
C LEU A 151 -25.06 -19.69 33.89
N LYS A 152 -25.85 -18.66 34.21
CA LYS A 152 -25.80 -18.00 35.53
C LYS A 152 -26.16 -18.93 36.68
N SER A 153 -27.07 -19.88 36.45
CA SER A 153 -27.46 -20.88 37.44
C SER A 153 -26.41 -21.97 37.66
N GLY A 154 -25.32 -21.96 36.90
CA GLY A 154 -24.18 -22.89 37.05
C GLY A 154 -24.16 -24.04 36.04
N SER A 155 -25.00 -23.98 35.00
CA SER A 155 -24.94 -24.98 33.92
C SER A 155 -23.65 -24.82 33.10
N SER A 156 -23.06 -25.94 32.67
CA SER A 156 -21.80 -25.93 31.91
C SER A 156 -22.01 -25.42 30.48
N PHE A 157 -21.15 -24.50 30.06
CA PHE A 157 -21.15 -23.95 28.70
C PHE A 157 -20.93 -25.03 27.64
N ASP A 158 -19.94 -25.92 27.84
CA ASP A 158 -19.64 -26.99 26.89
C ASP A 158 -20.82 -27.96 26.75
N SER A 159 -21.56 -28.21 27.83
CA SER A 159 -22.74 -29.07 27.79
C SER A 159 -23.86 -28.49 26.94
N ILE A 160 -24.06 -27.17 27.00
CA ILE A 160 -25.03 -26.48 26.15
C ILE A 160 -24.55 -26.45 24.71
N LEU A 161 -23.24 -26.23 24.47
CA LEU A 161 -22.69 -26.17 23.12
C LEU A 161 -22.80 -27.50 22.38
N THR A 162 -22.54 -28.64 23.05
CA THR A 162 -22.44 -29.97 22.40
C THR A 162 -23.74 -30.38 21.68
N SER A 163 -24.89 -29.84 22.09
CA SER A 163 -26.19 -30.13 21.46
C SER A 163 -26.58 -29.15 20.34
N ARG A 164 -25.70 -28.22 19.98
CA ARG A 164 -25.98 -27.14 19.01
C ARG A 164 -25.22 -27.32 17.70
N ILE A 165 -25.79 -26.74 16.64
CA ILE A 165 -25.29 -26.87 15.27
C ILE A 165 -23.93 -26.19 15.14
N GLU A 166 -23.76 -25.02 15.75
CA GLU A 166 -22.51 -24.26 15.71
C GLU A 166 -21.34 -24.95 16.45
N SER A 167 -21.57 -26.07 17.14
CA SER A 167 -20.49 -26.82 17.80
C SER A 167 -19.48 -27.41 16.82
N SER A 168 -19.92 -27.79 15.61
CA SER A 168 -19.02 -28.36 14.59
C SER A 168 -18.12 -27.32 13.95
N ASP A 169 -18.51 -26.05 14.02
CA ASP A 169 -17.85 -24.95 13.30
C ASP A 169 -16.77 -24.27 14.17
N GLN A 170 -16.52 -24.79 15.38
CA GLN A 170 -15.71 -24.16 16.43
C GLN A 170 -14.55 -25.06 16.92
N GLU A 171 -14.13 -26.04 16.12
CA GLU A 171 -12.94 -26.88 16.36
C GLU A 171 -11.61 -26.16 16.09
#